data_AF-A0A7S2RI07-F1
#
_entry.id   AF-A0A7S2RI07-F1
#
_cell.length_a   1.000
_cell.length_b   1.000
_cell.length_c   1.000
_cell.angle_alpha   90.00
_cell.angle_beta   90.00
_cell.angle_gamma   90.00
#
_symmetry.space_group_name_H-M   'P 1'
#
loop_
_entity.id
_entity.type
_entity.pdbx_description
1 polymer ?
#
loop_
_entity_poly.entity_id
_entity_poly.type
_entity_poly.pdbx_seq_one_letter_code
_entity_poly.pdbx_strand_id
1 'polypeptide(L)'
;MTTSSSTYGALNVDATLIQTPMIMAHNAATVYMTTGSLLAPGNLYGKNQGSGETFSDLLNCGARALDLEIFDDSQSEVAFQHGILG
;
A
#
# COMPACT_ATOMS: atom_id res chain seq x y z
N MET A 1 -3.76 -20.22 26.22
CA MET A 1 -3.59 -19.46 24.97
C MET A 1 -3.07 -18.09 25.37
N THR A 2 -1.77 -17.86 25.23
CA THR A 2 -1.08 -16.64 25.68
C THR A 2 -1.30 -15.54 24.66
N THR A 3 -2.04 -14.50 25.04
CA THR A 3 -2.15 -13.25 24.28
C THR A 3 -0.81 -12.53 24.36
N SER A 4 -0.06 -12.50 23.27
CA SER A 4 1.08 -11.61 23.11
C SER A 4 0.61 -10.18 23.35
N SER A 5 1.19 -9.50 24.34
CA SER A 5 0.93 -8.07 24.56
C SER A 5 1.40 -7.32 23.32
N SER A 6 0.50 -6.62 22.63
CA SER A 6 0.87 -5.76 21.53
C SER A 6 1.81 -4.67 22.04
N THR A 7 3.01 -4.60 21.47
CA THR A 7 4.06 -3.60 21.76
C THR A 7 3.66 -2.18 21.34
N TYR A 8 2.43 -1.99 20.86
CA TYR A 8 1.84 -0.69 20.57
C TYR A 8 1.03 -0.28 21.79
N GLY A 9 1.45 0.81 22.45
CA GLY A 9 0.75 1.37 23.62
C GLY A 9 -0.73 1.64 23.34
N ALA A 10 -1.53 1.79 24.40
CA ALA A 10 -2.95 2.06 24.28
C ALA A 10 -3.22 3.28 23.35
N LEU A 11 -4.15 3.11 22.41
CA LEU A 11 -4.49 4.14 21.43
C LEU A 11 -5.20 5.29 22.15
N ASN A 12 -4.60 6.48 22.13
CA ASN A 12 -5.25 7.68 22.66
C ASN A 12 -6.30 8.16 21.65
N VAL A 13 -7.56 7.83 21.89
CA VAL A 13 -8.68 8.18 21.01
C VAL A 13 -8.98 9.68 20.96
N ASP A 14 -8.45 10.44 21.91
CA ASP A 14 -8.58 11.90 21.96
C ASP A 14 -7.42 12.62 21.23
N ALA A 15 -6.38 11.88 20.83
CA ALA A 15 -5.28 12.43 20.05
C ALA A 15 -5.73 12.71 18.62
N THR A 16 -5.25 13.82 18.06
CA THR A 16 -5.46 14.12 16.64
C THR A 16 -4.73 13.11 15.76
N LEU A 17 -5.21 12.90 14.53
CA LEU A 17 -4.58 11.97 13.58
C LEU A 17 -3.11 12.32 13.31
N ILE A 18 -2.76 13.61 13.28
CA ILE A 18 -1.38 14.06 13.05
C ILE A 18 -0.42 13.71 14.19
N GLN A 19 -0.94 13.49 15.40
CA GLN A 19 -0.16 13.09 16.57
C GLN A 19 -0.10 11.56 16.73
N THR A 20 -0.82 10.81 15.89
CA THR A 20 -0.91 9.36 15.97
C THR A 20 0.11 8.73 15.02
N PRO A 21 1.10 7.95 15.52
CA PRO A 21 1.99 7.20 14.65
C PRO A 21 1.19 6.20 13.81
N MET A 22 1.40 6.23 12.50
CA MET A 22 0.69 5.36 11.56
C MET A 22 1.67 4.64 10.65
N ILE A 23 1.40 3.36 10.40
CA ILE A 23 2.06 2.61 9.33
C ILE A 23 1.41 3.01 8.01
N MET A 24 2.23 3.31 7.01
CA MET A 24 1.80 3.68 5.67
C MET A 24 2.29 2.66 4.65
N ALA A 25 1.45 2.33 3.67
CA ALA A 25 1.87 1.62 2.46
C ALA A 25 2.08 2.62 1.32
N HIS A 26 3.34 2.85 0.95
CA HIS A 26 3.73 3.68 -0.19
C HIS A 26 3.41 2.96 -1.50
N ASN A 27 2.75 3.64 -2.44
CA ASN A 27 2.38 3.03 -3.71
C ASN A 27 1.60 1.70 -3.55
N ALA A 28 0.56 1.74 -2.72
CA ALA A 28 -0.15 0.57 -2.21
C ALA A 28 -0.76 -0.30 -3.33
N ALA A 29 -1.22 0.32 -4.43
CA ALA A 29 -1.86 -0.40 -5.53
C ALA A 29 -0.89 -1.32 -6.29
N THR A 30 0.42 -1.18 -6.09
CA THR A 30 1.43 -2.06 -6.72
C THR A 30 1.32 -3.53 -6.24
N VAL A 31 0.53 -3.83 -5.19
CA VAL A 31 0.16 -5.22 -4.83
C VAL A 31 -0.48 -5.98 -6.00
N TYR A 32 -1.25 -5.28 -6.83
CA TYR A 32 -1.97 -5.84 -7.98
C TYR A 32 -1.12 -5.92 -9.25
N MET A 33 0.09 -5.34 -9.24
CA MET A 33 1.01 -5.48 -10.37
C MET A 33 1.51 -6.92 -10.43
N THR A 34 1.31 -7.56 -11.58
CA THR A 34 1.97 -8.83 -11.87
C THR A 34 3.43 -8.54 -12.18
N THR A 35 4.35 -9.26 -11.53
CA THR A 35 5.74 -9.26 -11.98
C THR A 35 5.78 -10.02 -13.30
N GLY A 36 5.62 -9.32 -14.42
CA GLY A 36 5.99 -9.87 -15.72
C GLY A 36 7.48 -10.22 -15.71
N SER A 37 7.92 -11.14 -16.58
CA SER A 37 9.30 -11.60 -16.73
C SER A 37 10.33 -10.53 -16.31
N LEU A 38 11.22 -10.88 -15.39
CA LEU A 38 12.29 -10.05 -14.79
C LEU A 38 13.19 -9.28 -15.80
N LEU A 39 12.96 -9.45 -17.10
CA LEU A 39 13.72 -8.89 -18.21
C LEU A 39 13.06 -7.64 -18.83
N ALA A 40 11.88 -7.21 -18.38
CA ALA A 40 11.30 -5.92 -18.75
C ALA A 40 11.82 -4.82 -17.78
N PRO A 41 12.59 -3.81 -18.24
CA PRO A 41 13.24 -2.80 -17.39
C PRO A 41 12.30 -2.04 -16.43
N GLY A 42 11.00 -1.95 -16.73
CA GLY A 42 10.01 -1.27 -15.88
C GLY A 42 9.54 -2.08 -14.67
N ASN A 43 9.64 -3.42 -14.68
CA ASN A 43 9.04 -4.27 -13.64
C ASN A 43 9.90 -4.42 -12.38
N LEU A 44 11.21 -4.18 -12.47
CA LEU A 44 12.12 -4.29 -11.32
C LEU A 44 12.07 -3.07 -10.39
N TYR A 45 11.59 -1.92 -10.88
CA TYR A 45 11.66 -0.65 -10.15
C TYR A 45 10.30 -0.05 -9.81
N GLY A 46 9.20 -0.60 -10.35
CA GLY A 46 7.86 -0.05 -10.16
C GLY A 46 6.97 -0.78 -9.15
N LYS A 47 7.47 -1.82 -8.47
CA LYS A 47 6.69 -2.61 -7.50
C LYS A 47 7.19 -2.37 -6.09
N ASN A 48 6.32 -1.83 -5.23
CA ASN A 48 6.66 -1.45 -3.86
C ASN A 48 6.05 -2.36 -2.79
N GLN A 49 5.05 -3.17 -3.15
CA GLN A 49 4.37 -4.09 -2.24
C GLN A 49 4.62 -5.56 -2.62
N GLY A 50 4.36 -6.48 -1.71
CA GLY A 50 4.58 -7.91 -1.92
C GLY A 50 3.72 -8.48 -3.07
N SER A 51 4.22 -9.53 -3.71
CA SER A 51 3.46 -10.24 -4.74
C SER A 51 2.34 -11.08 -4.11
N GLY A 52 1.11 -10.91 -4.61
CA GLY A 52 -0.04 -11.69 -4.16
C GLY A 52 -0.74 -11.12 -2.93
N GLU A 53 -0.30 -9.96 -2.43
CA GLU A 53 -1.01 -9.22 -1.39
C GLU A 53 -2.21 -8.46 -1.98
N THR A 54 -3.10 -8.00 -1.10
CA THR A 54 -4.23 -7.13 -1.39
C THR A 54 -4.23 -5.93 -0.46
N PHE A 55 -5.06 -4.93 -0.72
CA PHE A 55 -5.28 -3.86 0.26
C PHE A 55 -5.72 -4.39 1.63
N SER A 56 -6.51 -5.46 1.67
CA SER A 56 -6.92 -6.08 2.94
C SER A 56 -5.71 -6.62 3.70
N ASP A 57 -4.74 -7.20 3.02
CA ASP A 57 -3.53 -7.73 3.66
C ASP A 57 -2.68 -6.61 4.25
N LEU A 58 -2.53 -5.48 3.54
CA LEU A 58 -1.84 -4.29 4.05
C LEU A 58 -2.51 -3.75 5.32
N LEU A 59 -3.83 -3.67 5.35
CA LEU A 59 -4.60 -3.20 6.51
C LEU A 59 -4.51 -4.18 7.69
N ASN A 60 -4.54 -5.49 7.41
CA ASN A 60 -4.36 -6.55 8.40
C ASN A 60 -2.95 -6.56 9.00
N CYS A 61 -1.94 -6.18 8.22
CA CYS A 61 -0.56 -5.96 8.66
C CYS A 61 -0.36 -4.64 9.43
N GLY A 62 -1.41 -3.83 9.58
CA GLY A 62 -1.39 -2.63 10.43
C GLY A 62 -1.29 -1.31 9.68
N ALA A 63 -1.27 -1.30 8.34
CA ALA A 63 -1.32 -0.05 7.59
C ALA A 63 -2.61 0.72 7.90
N ARG A 64 -2.49 2.04 8.08
CA ARG A 64 -3.63 2.95 8.32
C ARG A 64 -3.64 4.13 7.35
N ALA A 65 -2.62 4.25 6.51
CA ALA A 65 -2.57 5.14 5.37
C ALA A 65 -2.14 4.35 4.13
N LEU A 66 -2.86 4.55 3.02
CA LEU A 66 -2.54 3.97 1.72
C LEU A 66 -2.26 5.11 0.76
N ASP A 67 -1.08 5.07 0.15
CA ASP A 67 -0.72 5.97 -0.93
C ASP A 67 -1.19 5.38 -2.26
N LEU A 68 -2.04 6.12 -2.97
CA LEU A 68 -2.73 5.70 -4.19
C LEU A 68 -2.43 6.69 -5.31
N GLU A 69 -1.56 6.27 -6.23
CA GLU A 69 -1.30 6.98 -7.47
C GLU A 69 -2.38 6.60 -8.49
N ILE A 70 -3.12 7.60 -8.97
CA ILE A 70 -4.24 7.42 -9.91
C ILE A 70 -3.96 8.09 -11.25
N PHE A 71 -4.47 7.49 -12.30
CA PHE A 71 -4.50 8.03 -13.65
C PHE A 71 -5.93 8.01 -14.16
N ASP A 72 -6.36 9.13 -14.75
CA ASP A 72 -7.62 9.23 -15.45
C ASP A 72 -7.37 8.72 -16.87
N ASP A 73 -7.84 7.51 -17.16
CA ASP A 73 -7.83 7.07 -18.54
C ASP A 73 -8.86 7.90 -19.32
N SER A 74 -8.60 8.09 -20.61
CA SER A 74 -9.48 8.87 -21.49
C SER A 74 -10.93 8.33 -21.58
N GLN A 75 -11.26 7.26 -20.86
CA GLN A 75 -12.56 6.60 -20.80
C GLN A 75 -13.32 6.91 -19.49
N SER A 76 -12.82 7.83 -18.66
CA SER A 76 -13.42 8.20 -17.36
C SER A 76 -13.42 7.06 -16.34
N GLU A 77 -12.51 6.10 -16.49
CA GLU A 77 -12.24 5.09 -15.48
C GLU A 77 -11.00 5.50 -14.67
N VAL A 78 -11.13 5.47 -13.34
CA VAL A 78 -9.98 5.70 -12.46
C VAL A 78 -9.16 4.43 -12.41
N ALA A 79 -7.97 4.48 -13.00
CA ALA A 79 -6.99 3.41 -12.94
C ALA A 79 -5.90 3.75 -11.91
N PHE A 80 -5.34 2.72 -11.27
CA PHE A 80 -4.12 2.87 -10.47
C PHE A 80 -2.90 2.74 -11.37
N GLN A 81 -1.93 3.64 -11.20
CA GLN A 81 -0.70 3.68 -11.98
C GLN A 81 0.48 3.90 -11.02
N HIS A 82 1.67 3.44 -11.40
CA HIS A 82 2.90 3.78 -10.69
C HIS A 82 3.94 4.31 -11.69
N GLY A 83 4.15 5.64 -11.70
CA GLY A 83 4.99 6.32 -12.69
C GLY A 83 4.48 6.23 -14.15
N ILE A 84 5.21 6.82 -15.11
CA ILE A 84 4.84 6.78 -16.53
C ILE A 84 5.24 5.44 -17.17
N LEU A 85 4.26 4.76 -17.78
CA LEU A 85 4.55 3.80 -18.85
C LEU A 85 5.08 4.62 -20.03
N GLY A 86 6.37 4.48 -20.33
CA GLY A 86 6.90 4.86 -21.65
C GLY A 86 6.38 3.93 -22.73
#